data_AF-A0A2R7RDQ6-F1
#
_entry.id   AF-A0A2R7RDQ6-F1
#
_cell.length_a   1.000
_cell.length_b   1.000
_cell.length_c   1.000
_cell.angle_alpha   90.00
_cell.angle_beta   90.00
_cell.angle_gamma   90.00
#
_symmetry.space_group_name_H-M   'P 1'
#
loop_
_entity.id
_entity.type
_entity.pdbx_description
1 polymer ?
#
loop_
_entity_poly.entity_id
_entity_poly.type
_entity_poly.pdbx_seq_one_letter_code
_entity_poly.pdbx_strand_id
1 'polypeptide(L)'
;LAFLGDEVTLDVYDDGTGFSPEAAVSGLAGRADGSGFGLRSLAARVGELDGSLEVEAAPGEGTVVAVRLPLTGDALSAGERS
;
A
#
# COMPACT_ATOMS: atom_id res chain seq x y z
N LEU A 1 -2.82 6.24 9.69
CA LEU A 1 -3.70 7.00 8.77
C LEU A 1 -3.57 8.48 9.08
N ALA A 2 -3.24 9.30 8.09
CA ALA A 2 -3.18 10.74 8.19
C ALA A 2 -3.76 11.41 6.94
N PHE A 3 -4.20 12.65 7.07
CA PHE A 3 -4.63 13.50 5.95
C PHE A 3 -3.62 14.64 5.81
N LEU A 4 -3.05 14.82 4.62
CA LEU A 4 -2.03 15.82 4.34
C LEU A 4 -2.44 16.60 3.10
N GLY A 5 -2.98 17.81 3.30
CA GLY A 5 -3.49 18.62 2.20
C GLY A 5 -4.62 17.92 1.47
N ASP A 6 -4.41 17.63 0.19
CA ASP A 6 -5.32 16.91 -0.70
C ASP A 6 -4.97 15.42 -0.81
N GLU A 7 -4.26 14.84 0.15
CA GLU A 7 -3.94 13.41 0.18
C GLU A 7 -4.34 12.73 1.50
N VAL A 8 -4.56 11.41 1.43
CA VAL A 8 -4.66 10.52 2.58
C VAL A 8 -3.52 9.51 2.53
N THR A 9 -2.87 9.30 3.67
CA THR A 9 -1.73 8.38 3.80
C THR A 9 -2.02 7.32 4.85
N LEU A 10 -1.68 6.07 4.56
CA LEU A 10 -1.83 4.93 5.46
C LEU A 10 -0.54 4.12 5.49
N ASP A 11 0.04 4.02 6.68
CA ASP A 11 1.14 3.11 6.95
C ASP A 11 0.65 1.92 7.78
N VAL A 12 1.03 0.72 7.36
CA VAL A 12 0.82 -0.54 8.09
C VAL A 12 2.18 -1.10 8.45
N TYR A 13 2.38 -1.39 9.72
CA TYR A 13 3.58 -2.00 10.27
C TYR A 13 3.24 -3.37 10.82
N ASP A 14 4.04 -4.37 10.49
CA ASP A 14 4.06 -5.65 11.19
C ASP A 14 5.48 -5.99 11.65
N ASP A 15 5.56 -6.67 12.79
CA ASP A 15 6.79 -7.19 13.41
C ASP A 15 7.01 -8.68 13.07
N GLY A 16 6.51 -9.11 11.90
CA GLY A 16 6.66 -10.47 11.41
C GLY A 16 8.09 -10.79 10.95
N THR A 17 8.24 -11.92 10.26
CA THR A 17 9.58 -12.35 9.78
C THR A 17 10.09 -11.56 8.58
N GLY A 18 9.30 -10.65 8.03
CA GLY A 18 9.63 -9.92 6.80
C GLY A 18 9.92 -10.83 5.60
N PHE A 19 10.47 -10.24 4.55
CA PHE A 19 10.88 -10.93 3.33
C PHE A 19 11.99 -10.15 2.61
N SER A 20 12.67 -10.78 1.66
CA SER A 20 13.70 -10.09 0.89
C SER A 20 13.09 -9.06 -0.07
N PRO A 21 13.82 -7.98 -0.42
CA PRO A 21 13.34 -7.00 -1.41
C PRO A 21 12.95 -7.62 -2.76
N GLU A 22 13.65 -8.66 -3.21
CA GLU A 22 13.33 -9.37 -4.45
C GLU A 22 11.99 -10.11 -4.35
N ALA A 23 11.68 -10.65 -3.17
CA ALA A 23 10.39 -11.28 -2.92
C ALA A 23 9.23 -10.26 -2.91
N ALA A 24 9.50 -9.01 -2.50
CA ALA A 24 8.57 -7.89 -2.59
C ALA A 24 8.25 -7.54 -4.04
N VAL A 25 9.29 -7.36 -4.87
CA VAL A 25 9.17 -7.08 -6.31
C VAL A 25 8.40 -8.20 -7.02
N SER A 26 8.73 -9.46 -6.71
CA SER A 26 8.01 -10.61 -7.23
C SER A 26 6.53 -10.64 -6.79
N GLY A 27 6.23 -10.22 -5.56
CA GLY A 27 4.85 -10.09 -5.07
C GLY A 27 4.06 -9.02 -5.82
N LEU A 28 4.68 -7.91 -6.19
CA LEU A 28 4.06 -6.84 -7.00
C LEU A 28 3.80 -7.28 -8.44
N ALA A 29 4.73 -8.03 -9.06
CA ALA A 29 4.59 -8.55 -10.42
C ALA A 29 3.61 -9.75 -10.51
N GLY A 30 3.34 -10.41 -9.38
CA GLY A 30 2.63 -11.68 -9.33
C GLY A 30 3.55 -12.87 -9.61
N ARG A 31 3.25 -14.01 -8.97
CA ARG A 31 4.04 -15.24 -9.08
C ARG A 31 3.32 -16.28 -9.93
N ALA A 32 4.09 -17.10 -10.65
CA ALA A 32 3.55 -18.12 -11.56
C ALA A 32 2.75 -19.22 -10.84
N ASP A 33 3.00 -19.43 -9.55
CA ASP A 33 2.28 -20.37 -8.68
C ASP A 33 0.95 -19.82 -8.14
N GLY A 34 0.56 -18.61 -8.53
CA GLY A 34 -0.67 -17.95 -8.06
C GLY A 34 -0.54 -17.30 -6.68
N SER A 35 0.62 -17.36 -6.03
CA SER A 35 0.89 -16.64 -4.78
C SER A 35 1.26 -15.17 -5.03
N GLY A 36 1.43 -14.39 -3.96
CA GLY A 36 1.75 -12.95 -4.07
C GLY A 36 0.56 -12.08 -4.50
N PHE A 37 -0.66 -12.59 -4.45
CA PHE A 37 -1.86 -11.84 -4.85
C PHE A 37 -2.06 -10.55 -4.05
N GLY A 38 -1.80 -10.56 -2.74
CA GLY A 38 -2.08 -9.44 -1.84
C GLY A 38 -1.45 -8.12 -2.28
N LEU A 39 -0.11 -8.08 -2.41
CA LEU A 39 0.62 -6.88 -2.80
C LEU A 39 0.31 -6.45 -4.23
N ARG A 40 0.21 -7.38 -5.18
CA ARG A 40 -0.21 -7.08 -6.56
C ARG A 40 -1.60 -6.45 -6.60
N SER A 41 -2.57 -6.99 -5.87
CA SER A 41 -3.93 -6.45 -5.84
C SER A 41 -4.00 -5.11 -5.11
N LEU A 42 -3.18 -4.89 -4.09
CA LEU A 42 -3.05 -3.58 -3.45
C LEU A 42 -2.47 -2.56 -4.43
N ALA A 43 -1.38 -2.89 -5.12
CA ALA A 43 -0.75 -2.03 -6.12
C ALA A 43 -1.72 -1.67 -7.25
N ALA A 44 -2.50 -2.65 -7.75
CA ALA A 44 -3.51 -2.39 -8.77
C ALA A 44 -4.59 -1.40 -8.30
N ARG A 45 -5.14 -1.60 -7.10
CA ARG A 45 -6.17 -0.70 -6.54
C ARG A 45 -5.64 0.70 -6.24
N VAL A 46 -4.41 0.80 -5.74
CA VAL A 46 -3.76 2.09 -5.50
C VAL A 46 -3.54 2.81 -6.82
N GLY A 47 -3.10 2.10 -7.87
CA GLY A 47 -2.95 2.65 -9.21
C GLY A 47 -4.27 3.08 -9.87
N GLU A 48 -5.37 2.35 -9.65
CA GLU A 48 -6.72 2.74 -10.10
C GLU A 48 -7.21 4.05 -9.49
N LEU A 49 -6.63 4.46 -8.35
CA LEU A 49 -6.97 5.68 -7.62
C LEU A 49 -5.90 6.77 -7.77
N ASP A 50 -5.03 6.66 -8.77
CA ASP A 50 -3.91 7.59 -9.02
C ASP A 50 -3.00 7.79 -7.80
N GLY A 51 -2.87 6.76 -6.97
CA GLY A 51 -2.06 6.77 -5.75
C GLY A 51 -0.66 6.15 -5.92
N SER A 52 0.06 6.08 -4.80
CA SER A 52 1.37 5.43 -4.70
C SER A 52 1.44 4.43 -3.54
N LEU A 53 2.23 3.38 -3.75
CA LEU A 53 2.47 2.29 -2.80
C LEU A 53 3.98 2.09 -2.65
N GLU A 54 4.44 2.09 -1.41
CA GLU A 54 5.80 1.73 -1.01
C GLU A 54 5.75 0.54 -0.06
N VAL A 55 6.67 -0.40 -0.24
CA VAL A 55 6.80 -1.60 0.60
C VAL A 55 8.25 -1.74 1.00
N GLU A 56 8.50 -1.71 2.29
CA GLU A 56 9.83 -1.93 2.88
C GLU A 56 9.77 -3.19 3.73
N ALA A 57 10.68 -4.11 3.48
CA ALA A 57 10.76 -5.36 4.23
C ALA A 57 12.19 -5.87 4.23
N ALA A 58 12.58 -6.51 5.32
CA ALA A 58 13.80 -7.29 5.40
C ALA A 58 13.60 -8.54 6.27
N PRO A 59 14.30 -9.65 6.00
CA PRO A 59 14.21 -10.84 6.83
C PRO A 59 14.54 -10.57 8.30
N GLY A 60 13.59 -10.84 9.19
CA GLY A 60 13.70 -10.64 10.63
C GLY A 60 13.37 -9.22 11.11
N GLU A 61 13.05 -8.29 10.21
CA GLU A 61 12.77 -6.88 10.54
C GLU A 61 11.30 -6.50 10.37
N GLY A 62 10.45 -7.44 9.95
CA GLY A 62 9.03 -7.17 9.68
C GLY A 62 8.78 -6.56 8.30
N THR A 63 7.65 -5.88 8.17
CA THR A 63 7.22 -5.21 6.94
C THR A 63 6.57 -3.87 7.24
N VAL A 64 6.85 -2.89 6.39
CA VAL A 64 6.12 -1.63 6.31
C VAL A 64 5.47 -1.52 4.94
N VAL A 65 4.17 -1.18 4.93
CA VAL A 65 3.41 -0.88 3.72
C VAL A 65 2.86 0.53 3.85
N ALA A 66 3.34 1.42 2.99
CA ALA A 66 2.91 2.82 2.94
C ALA A 66 2.08 3.08 1.68
N VAL A 67 0.87 3.61 1.86
CA VAL A 67 -0.06 3.97 0.79
C VAL A 67 -0.33 5.46 0.84
N ARG A 68 -0.31 6.13 -0.31
CA ARG A 68 -0.72 7.53 -0.46
C ARG A 68 -1.75 7.63 -1.58
N LEU A 69 -2.90 8.22 -1.31
CA LEU A 69 -3.97 8.41 -2.29
C LEU A 69 -4.37 9.89 -2.34
N PRO A 70 -4.63 10.45 -3.54
CA PRO A 70 -5.24 11.77 -3.65
C PRO A 70 -6.69 11.74 -3.14
N LEU A 71 -7.10 12.81 -2.47
CA LEU A 71 -8.48 13.10 -2.10
C LEU A 71 -9.16 13.76 -3.31
N THR A 72 -9.89 12.96 -4.08
CA THR A 72 -10.79 13.52 -5.09
C THR A 72 -11.99 14.20 -4.41
N GLY A 73 -12.57 15.22 -5.06
CA GLY A 73 -13.58 16.10 -4.45
C GLY A 73 -14.80 15.40 -3.83
N ASP A 74 -15.08 14.15 -4.19
CA ASP A 74 -16.13 13.33 -3.58
C ASP A 74 -15.76 12.89 -2.14
N ALA A 75 -14.48 12.62 -1.87
CA ALA A 75 -13.97 12.28 -0.53
C ALA A 75 -13.94 13.50 0.40
N LEU A 76 -13.68 14.71 -0.13
CA LEU A 76 -13.74 15.96 0.63
C LEU A 76 -15.18 16.29 1.07
N SER A 77 -16.17 15.97 0.24
CA SER A 77 -17.60 16.15 0.55
C SER A 77 -18.18 15.13 1.57
N ALA A 78 -17.44 14.05 1.85
CA ALA A 78 -17.80 13.05 2.86
C ALA A 78 -17.26 13.41 4.25
N GLY A 79 -16.17 14.18 4.34
CA GLY A 79 -15.57 14.63 5.60
C GLY A 79 -16.26 15.82 6.27
N GLU A 80 -17.00 16.63 5.51
CA GLU A 80 -17.74 17.80 6.02
C GLU A 80 -19.13 17.46 6.58
N ARG A 81 -19.54 16.18 6.54
CA ARG A 81 -20.85 15.69 7.01
C ARG A 81 -20.77 14.89 8.33
N SER A 82 -19.81 15.21 9.20
CA SER A 82 -19.73 14.63 10.56
C SER A 82 -19.80 15.66 11.66
#